data_AF-A0A1I1U894-F1
#
_entry.id   AF-A0A1I1U894-F1
#
_cell.length_a   1.000
_cell.length_b   1.000
_cell.length_c   1.000
_cell.angle_alpha   90.00
_cell.angle_beta   90.00
_cell.angle_gamma   90.00
#
_symmetry.space_group_name_H-M   'P 1'
#
loop_
_entity.id
_entity.type
_entity.pdbx_description
1 polymer ?
#
loop_
_entity_poly.entity_id
_entity_poly.type
_entity_poly.pdbx_seq_one_letter_code
_entity_poly.pdbx_strand_id
1 'polypeptide(L)'
;MVSKMGDKKYSYCSGKSRIDVPCRKVGRVWVQTPSEAAFVLTLDNDPEVKTFATQPGSFKYKGKQFQPDFLVEYYDGRYKFIEVHSRNYQNDKFKERTALFEKGFYELFGAEFSLVFNDEIDLTYVRNIEHLFQYRRITETDINKIIRLAWFLPEKLILGEAEQYLKEQMGSGFSIRALMWLRLYDFDWYKKIDEHTQITRAVM
;
A
#
# COMPACT_ATOMS: atom_id res chain seq x y z
N MET A 1 -1.12 24.44 -7.38
CA MET A 1 -2.42 23.92 -7.87
C MET A 1 -2.76 22.68 -7.07
N VAL A 2 -3.78 22.75 -6.23
CA VAL A 2 -4.20 21.62 -5.38
C VAL A 2 -4.97 20.64 -6.25
N SER A 3 -4.43 19.43 -6.42
CA SER A 3 -5.14 18.31 -7.04
C SER A 3 -6.41 18.03 -6.23
N LYS A 4 -7.57 18.46 -6.75
CA LYS A 4 -8.86 18.00 -6.24
C LYS A 4 -8.89 16.49 -6.44
N MET A 5 -9.21 15.72 -5.37
CA MET A 5 -9.53 14.29 -5.42
C MET A 5 -10.52 14.01 -6.56
N GLY A 6 -9.98 13.69 -7.74
CA GLY A 6 -10.71 13.52 -8.99
C GLY A 6 -11.14 12.08 -9.26
N ASP A 7 -10.90 11.18 -8.30
CA ASP A 7 -11.13 9.75 -8.50
C ASP A 7 -12.44 9.28 -7.88
N LYS A 8 -13.45 9.09 -8.73
CA LYS A 8 -14.78 8.55 -8.37
C LYS A 8 -14.74 7.25 -7.55
N LYS A 9 -13.68 6.43 -7.70
CA LYS A 9 -13.49 5.18 -6.94
C LYS A 9 -13.22 5.43 -5.45
N TYR A 10 -12.52 6.51 -5.12
CA TYR A 10 -12.15 6.87 -3.76
C TYR A 10 -12.80 8.17 -3.28
N SER A 11 -13.53 8.88 -4.14
CA SER A 11 -14.01 10.23 -3.82
C SER A 11 -15.33 10.28 -3.07
N TYR A 12 -16.19 9.25 -3.10
CA TYR A 12 -17.44 9.29 -2.34
C TYR A 12 -18.01 7.87 -2.11
N CYS A 13 -17.96 7.39 -0.87
CA CYS A 13 -18.84 6.34 -0.36
C CYS A 13 -19.71 6.96 0.73
N SER A 14 -20.61 7.88 0.35
CA SER A 14 -21.69 8.30 1.25
C SER A 14 -22.68 7.13 1.38
N GLY A 15 -22.62 6.40 2.49
CA GLY A 15 -23.70 5.50 2.91
C GLY A 15 -23.40 4.01 3.00
N LYS A 16 -22.14 3.55 2.97
CA LYS A 16 -21.79 2.15 3.30
C LYS A 16 -20.54 2.10 4.18
N SER A 17 -20.73 1.81 5.46
CA SER A 17 -19.76 1.87 6.58
C SER A 17 -18.71 0.75 6.61
N ARG A 18 -18.46 0.10 5.47
CA ARG A 18 -17.54 -1.04 5.37
C ARG A 18 -17.05 -1.19 3.93
N ILE A 19 -15.73 -1.10 3.76
CA ILE A 19 -15.02 -1.39 2.52
C ILE A 19 -14.10 -2.57 2.82
N ASP A 20 -14.31 -3.72 2.16
CA ASP A 20 -13.43 -4.88 2.31
C ASP A 20 -12.25 -4.80 1.34
N VAL A 21 -11.03 -4.91 1.85
CA VAL A 21 -9.78 -4.84 1.08
C VAL A 21 -9.03 -6.17 1.18
N PRO A 22 -8.76 -6.86 0.06
CA PRO A 22 -7.93 -8.06 0.06
C PRO A 22 -6.45 -7.70 0.16
N CYS A 23 -5.75 -8.28 1.12
CA CYS A 23 -4.35 -8.06 1.45
C CYS A 23 -3.58 -9.38 1.40
N ARG A 24 -2.28 -9.31 1.11
CA ARG A 24 -1.36 -10.47 1.16
C ARG A 24 -0.96 -10.81 2.58
N LYS A 25 -0.63 -9.81 3.40
CA LYS A 25 -0.04 -10.02 4.73
C LYS A 25 -1.04 -10.50 5.77
N VAL A 26 -2.29 -10.03 5.66
CA VAL A 26 -3.30 -10.16 6.72
C VAL A 26 -4.62 -10.73 6.23
N GLY A 27 -4.67 -11.21 4.98
CA GLY A 27 -5.89 -11.72 4.37
C GLY A 27 -6.87 -10.61 4.02
N ARG A 28 -8.14 -10.73 4.38
CA ARG A 28 -9.15 -9.70 4.08
C ARG A 28 -9.37 -8.82 5.30
N VAL A 29 -9.24 -7.51 5.13
CA VAL A 29 -9.56 -6.52 6.15
C VAL A 29 -10.75 -5.67 5.73
N TRP A 30 -11.38 -5.00 6.68
CA TRP A 30 -12.39 -4.00 6.40
C TRP A 30 -11.97 -2.64 6.98
N VAL A 31 -12.39 -1.58 6.31
CA VAL A 31 -12.15 -0.19 6.69
C VAL A 31 -13.39 0.67 6.47
N GLN A 32 -13.40 1.89 7.01
CA GLN A 32 -14.58 2.76 7.02
C GLN A 32 -14.55 3.79 5.89
N THR A 33 -13.36 4.19 5.46
CA THR A 33 -13.20 5.24 4.44
C THR A 33 -12.37 4.80 3.23
N PRO A 34 -12.55 5.44 2.06
CA PRO A 34 -11.71 5.15 0.90
C PRO A 34 -10.22 5.51 1.11
N SER A 35 -9.92 6.52 1.94
CA SER A 35 -8.54 6.87 2.28
C SER A 35 -7.88 5.76 3.11
N GLU A 36 -8.59 5.20 4.09
CA GLU A 36 -8.13 4.00 4.81
C GLU A 36 -7.93 2.83 3.84
N ALA A 37 -8.83 2.63 2.88
CA ALA A 37 -8.69 1.53 1.90
C ALA A 37 -7.46 1.68 1.03
N ALA A 38 -7.15 2.91 0.58
CA ALA A 38 -5.93 3.21 -0.14
C ALA A 38 -4.69 3.01 0.74
N PHE A 39 -4.75 3.43 2.00
CA PHE A 39 -3.65 3.27 2.95
C PHE A 39 -3.36 1.80 3.30
N VAL A 40 -4.39 0.96 3.40
CA VAL A 40 -4.24 -0.50 3.55
C VAL A 40 -3.38 -1.09 2.43
N LEU A 41 -3.60 -0.67 1.18
CA LEU A 41 -2.79 -1.15 0.06
C LEU A 41 -1.33 -0.70 0.19
N THR A 42 -1.09 0.51 0.70
CA THR A 42 0.26 0.98 1.01
C THR A 42 0.93 0.11 2.07
N LEU A 43 0.25 -0.16 3.19
CA LEU A 43 0.77 -1.03 4.27
C LEU A 43 1.01 -2.47 3.79
N ASP A 44 0.10 -3.02 2.99
CA ASP A 44 0.24 -4.39 2.46
C ASP A 44 1.41 -4.51 1.49
N ASN A 45 1.76 -3.43 0.79
CA ASN A 45 2.85 -3.40 -0.18
C ASN A 45 4.20 -2.94 0.39
N ASP A 46 4.24 -2.37 1.60
CA ASP A 46 5.44 -1.85 2.25
C ASP A 46 6.38 -3.00 2.71
N PRO A 47 7.64 -3.08 2.25
CA PRO A 47 8.54 -4.18 2.63
C PRO A 47 8.93 -4.20 4.11
N GLU A 48 8.87 -3.08 4.83
CA GLU A 48 9.24 -3.01 6.25
C GLU A 48 8.11 -3.50 7.16
N VAL A 49 6.86 -3.43 6.69
CA VAL A 49 5.68 -3.86 7.44
C VAL A 49 5.57 -5.38 7.42
N LYS A 50 5.59 -6.00 8.61
CA LYS A 50 5.39 -7.43 8.81
C LYS A 50 3.91 -7.79 8.80
N THR A 51 3.11 -7.09 9.59
CA THR A 51 1.65 -7.29 9.70
C THR A 51 0.98 -6.00 10.18
N PHE A 52 -0.35 -5.94 10.07
CA PHE A 52 -1.13 -4.82 10.58
C PHE A 52 -2.56 -5.27 10.92
N ALA A 53 -3.23 -4.49 11.77
CA ALA A 53 -4.65 -4.67 12.10
C ALA A 53 -5.41 -3.37 11.82
N THR A 54 -6.63 -3.49 11.30
CA THR A 54 -7.56 -2.37 11.19
C THR A 54 -8.42 -2.31 12.44
N GLN A 55 -8.70 -1.09 12.92
CA GLN A 55 -9.55 -0.83 14.08
C GLN A 55 -9.15 -1.68 15.30
N PRO A 56 -7.87 -1.64 15.74
CA PRO A 56 -7.29 -2.57 16.73
C PRO A 56 -7.96 -2.53 18.11
N GLY A 57 -8.72 -1.48 18.41
CA GLY A 57 -9.49 -1.37 19.63
C GLY A 57 -9.68 0.07 20.09
N SER A 58 -10.48 0.24 21.14
CA SER A 58 -10.67 1.49 21.84
C SER A 58 -9.84 1.50 23.13
N PHE A 59 -9.03 2.54 23.31
CA PHE A 59 -8.12 2.72 24.43
C PHE A 59 -8.52 3.93 25.26
N LYS A 60 -8.33 3.86 26.59
CA LYS A 60 -8.64 4.97 27.49
C LYS A 60 -7.37 5.51 28.14
N TYR A 61 -7.18 6.82 28.09
CA TYR A 61 -6.04 7.50 28.73
C TYR A 61 -6.48 8.88 29.22
N LYS A 62 -6.22 9.18 30.50
CA LYS A 62 -6.60 10.46 31.16
C LYS A 62 -8.04 10.89 30.90
N GLY A 63 -8.98 9.95 31.02
CA GLY A 63 -10.41 10.19 30.84
C GLY A 63 -10.86 10.43 29.39
N LYS A 64 -9.95 10.29 28.41
CA LYS A 64 -10.26 10.36 26.98
C LYS A 64 -10.16 8.96 26.36
N GLN A 65 -10.99 8.72 25.34
CA GLN A 65 -11.04 7.46 24.61
C GLN A 65 -10.55 7.67 23.17
N PHE A 66 -9.66 6.78 22.73
CA PHE A 66 -8.96 6.84 21.47
C PHE A 66 -9.16 5.52 20.73
N GLN A 67 -9.45 5.58 19.44
CA GLN A 67 -9.54 4.40 18.60
C GLN A 67 -8.76 4.72 17.33
N PRO A 68 -7.52 4.24 17.20
CA PRO A 68 -6.73 4.47 16.00
C PRO A 68 -7.28 3.61 14.87
N ASP A 69 -7.06 4.03 13.63
CA ASP A 69 -7.48 3.26 12.46
C ASP A 69 -6.64 1.99 12.25
N PHE A 70 -5.35 2.04 12.57
CA PHE A 70 -4.42 0.94 12.35
C PHE A 70 -3.45 0.72 13.52
N LEU A 71 -3.04 -0.53 13.69
CA LEU A 71 -1.84 -0.93 14.41
C LEU A 71 -0.93 -1.67 13.44
N VAL A 72 0.32 -1.27 13.35
CA VAL A 72 1.33 -1.81 12.41
C VAL A 72 2.49 -2.40 13.21
N GLU A 73 2.92 -3.60 12.83
CA GLU A 73 4.13 -4.25 13.31
C GLU A 73 5.16 -4.31 12.17
N TYR A 74 6.38 -3.86 12.43
CA TYR A 74 7.49 -3.87 11.50
C TYR A 74 8.40 -5.08 11.73
N TYR A 75 9.17 -5.47 10.71
CA TYR A 75 10.11 -6.60 10.84
C TYR A 75 11.23 -6.37 11.85
N ASP A 76 11.57 -5.11 12.14
CA ASP A 76 12.55 -4.73 13.16
C ASP A 76 12.01 -4.75 14.60
N GLY A 77 10.75 -5.16 14.79
CA GLY A 77 10.09 -5.28 16.08
C GLY A 77 9.42 -4.00 16.58
N ARG A 78 9.47 -2.89 15.82
CA ARG A 78 8.71 -1.67 16.17
C ARG A 78 7.20 -1.88 15.99
N TYR A 79 6.43 -1.18 16.83
CA TYR A 79 4.99 -1.07 16.71
C TYR A 79 4.59 0.39 16.53
N LYS A 80 3.58 0.64 15.67
CA LYS A 80 3.06 1.97 15.41
C LYS A 80 1.54 1.96 15.30
N PHE A 81 0.90 2.85 16.04
CA PHE A 81 -0.51 3.19 15.85
C PHE A 81 -0.63 4.29 14.82
N ILE A 82 -1.56 4.15 13.89
CA ILE A 82 -1.78 5.12 12.81
C ILE A 82 -3.23 5.53 12.76
N GLU A 83 -3.44 6.83 12.61
CA GLU A 83 -4.75 7.45 12.36
C GLU A 83 -4.70 8.11 10.98
N VAL A 84 -5.66 7.78 10.11
CA VAL A 84 -5.80 8.37 8.78
C VAL A 84 -6.81 9.51 8.86
N HIS A 85 -6.39 10.72 8.52
CA HIS A 85 -7.22 11.90 8.73
C HIS A 85 -7.25 12.85 7.53
N SER A 86 -8.24 13.73 7.49
CA SER A 86 -8.27 14.83 6.51
C SER A 86 -7.62 16.08 7.07
N ARG A 87 -6.74 16.71 6.29
CA ARG A 87 -6.03 17.94 6.72
C ARG A 87 -6.97 19.11 7.01
N ASN A 88 -8.18 19.10 6.42
CA ASN A 88 -9.17 20.16 6.57
C ASN A 88 -9.76 20.30 7.98
N TYR A 89 -9.47 19.39 8.91
CA TYR A 89 -10.06 19.37 10.26
C TYR A 89 -9.06 19.63 11.40
N GLN A 90 -7.89 20.19 11.09
CA GLN A 90 -6.87 20.53 12.09
C GLN A 90 -7.17 21.84 12.84
N ASN A 91 -8.02 21.77 13.87
CA ASN A 91 -8.15 22.84 14.86
C ASN A 91 -7.26 22.59 16.08
N ASP A 92 -7.17 23.55 17.01
CA ASP A 92 -6.32 23.41 18.19
C ASP A 92 -6.75 22.23 19.08
N LYS A 93 -8.06 21.97 19.19
CA LYS A 93 -8.59 20.80 19.91
C LYS A 93 -8.11 19.48 19.29
N PHE A 94 -7.99 19.42 17.96
CA PHE A 94 -7.45 18.26 17.27
C PHE A 94 -5.97 18.07 17.61
N LYS A 95 -5.16 19.14 17.57
CA LYS A 95 -3.73 19.07 17.91
C LYS A 95 -3.51 18.63 19.35
N GLU A 96 -4.25 19.21 20.30
CA GLU A 96 -4.21 18.81 21.71
C GLU A 96 -4.60 17.35 21.90
N ARG A 97 -5.64 16.90 21.20
CA ARG A 97 -6.10 15.52 21.22
C ARG A 97 -5.01 14.58 20.69
N THR A 98 -4.42 14.87 19.54
CA THR A 98 -3.34 14.10 18.92
C THR A 98 -2.12 13.99 19.82
N ALA A 99 -1.66 15.10 20.40
CA ALA A 99 -0.52 15.08 21.34
C ALA A 99 -0.81 14.20 22.57
N LEU A 100 -2.06 14.20 23.05
CA LEU A 100 -2.48 13.33 24.14
C LEU A 100 -2.51 11.85 23.71
N PHE A 101 -2.87 11.54 22.45
CA PHE A 101 -2.86 10.19 21.91
C PHE A 101 -1.44 9.66 21.82
N GLU A 102 -0.55 10.43 21.22
CA GLU A 102 0.86 10.08 21.04
C GLU A 102 1.51 9.73 22.37
N LYS A 103 1.33 10.60 23.38
CA LYS A 103 1.79 10.34 24.73
C LYS A 103 1.14 9.09 25.34
N GLY A 104 -0.17 8.91 25.14
CA GLY A 104 -0.92 7.77 25.67
C GLY A 104 -0.45 6.44 25.09
N PHE A 105 -0.25 6.34 23.77
CA PHE A 105 0.21 5.10 23.14
C PHE A 105 1.65 4.75 23.51
N TYR A 106 2.52 5.76 23.64
CA TYR A 106 3.88 5.54 24.11
C TYR A 106 3.90 5.05 25.57
N GLU A 107 3.17 5.69 26.48
CA GLU A 107 3.15 5.29 27.90
C GLU A 107 2.46 3.93 28.14
N LEU A 108 1.40 3.60 27.39
CA LEU A 108 0.64 2.37 27.58
C LEU A 108 1.27 1.15 26.89
N PHE A 109 1.89 1.34 25.73
CA PHE A 109 2.34 0.23 24.87
C PHE A 109 3.81 0.32 24.44
N GLY A 110 4.50 1.42 24.73
CA GLY A 110 5.84 1.68 24.19
C GLY A 110 5.84 1.84 22.67
N ALA A 111 4.70 2.22 22.07
CA ALA A 111 4.51 2.28 20.62
C ALA A 111 4.47 3.72 20.11
N GLU A 112 4.94 3.93 18.88
CA GLU A 112 4.82 5.21 18.17
C GLU A 112 3.36 5.47 17.78
N PHE A 113 3.01 6.75 17.62
CA PHE A 113 1.74 7.17 17.02
C PHE A 113 2.02 8.07 15.82
N SER A 114 1.26 7.94 14.74
CA SER A 114 1.40 8.81 13.57
C SER A 114 0.05 9.18 12.97
N LEU A 115 -0.06 10.43 12.53
CA LEU A 115 -1.14 10.88 11.67
C LEU A 115 -0.69 10.78 10.22
N VAL A 116 -1.53 10.16 9.40
CA VAL A 116 -1.37 10.14 7.94
C VAL A 116 -2.51 10.92 7.34
N PHE A 117 -2.20 11.96 6.56
CA PHE A 117 -3.23 12.74 5.91
C PHE A 117 -3.64 12.12 4.57
N ASN A 118 -4.93 12.24 4.25
CA ASN A 118 -5.48 11.75 2.99
C ASN A 118 -4.79 12.32 1.74
N ASP A 119 -4.24 13.54 1.83
CA ASP A 119 -3.48 14.19 0.75
C ASP A 119 -2.01 13.72 0.64
N GLU A 120 -1.53 12.95 1.62
CA GLU A 120 -0.20 12.33 1.62
C GLU A 120 -0.22 10.92 1.01
N ILE A 121 -1.42 10.34 0.80
CA ILE A 121 -1.57 9.04 0.15
C ILE A 121 -1.42 9.21 -1.36
N ASP A 122 -0.31 8.71 -1.91
CA ASP A 122 -0.09 8.75 -3.36
C ASP A 122 -1.01 7.76 -4.09
N LEU A 123 -2.01 8.29 -4.79
CA LEU A 123 -2.96 7.48 -5.53
C LEU A 123 -2.37 6.79 -6.76
N THR A 124 -1.28 7.31 -7.33
CA THR A 124 -0.56 6.65 -8.44
C THR A 124 0.10 5.38 -7.94
N TYR A 125 0.78 5.46 -6.79
CA TYR A 125 1.34 4.31 -6.08
C TYR A 125 0.28 3.24 -5.81
N VAL A 126 -0.86 3.65 -5.23
CA VAL A 126 -1.98 2.74 -4.96
C VAL A 126 -2.53 2.10 -6.23
N ARG A 127 -2.74 2.86 -7.31
CA ARG A 127 -3.22 2.32 -8.59
C ARG A 127 -2.24 1.33 -9.20
N ASN A 128 -0.93 1.56 -9.06
CA ASN A 128 0.08 0.64 -9.54
C ASN A 128 0.04 -0.69 -8.77
N ILE A 129 -0.17 -0.65 -7.44
CA ILE A 129 -0.42 -1.86 -6.65
C ILE A 129 -1.64 -2.60 -7.18
N GLU A 130 -2.77 -1.90 -7.35
CA GLU A 130 -4.01 -2.53 -7.84
C GLU A 130 -3.84 -3.13 -9.25
N HIS A 131 -3.12 -2.43 -10.12
CA HIS A 131 -2.80 -2.89 -11.48
C HIS A 131 -1.96 -4.18 -11.44
N LEU A 132 -0.99 -4.27 -10.55
CA LEU A 132 -0.12 -5.45 -10.41
C LEU A 132 -0.77 -6.57 -9.60
N PHE A 133 -1.76 -6.27 -8.77
CA PHE A 133 -2.42 -7.25 -7.90
C PHE A 133 -3.09 -8.40 -8.65
N GLN A 134 -3.46 -8.20 -9.92
CA GLN A 134 -3.99 -9.27 -10.77
C GLN A 134 -3.01 -10.44 -10.93
N TYR A 135 -1.70 -10.18 -10.85
CA TYR A 135 -0.65 -11.20 -10.96
C TYR A 135 -0.49 -12.03 -9.69
N ARG A 136 -1.24 -11.77 -8.60
CA ARG A 136 -1.22 -12.63 -7.39
C ARG A 136 -1.67 -14.08 -7.64
N ARG A 137 -2.34 -14.34 -8.77
CA ARG A 137 -2.92 -15.65 -9.12
C ARG A 137 -2.06 -16.45 -10.10
N ILE A 138 -0.94 -15.89 -10.56
CA ILE A 138 -0.04 -16.59 -11.46
C ILE A 138 0.58 -17.80 -10.74
N THR A 139 0.70 -18.93 -11.43
CA THR A 139 1.22 -20.15 -10.81
C THR A 139 2.72 -20.06 -10.63
N GLU A 140 3.27 -20.79 -9.64
CA GLU A 140 4.72 -20.90 -9.44
C GLU A 140 5.43 -21.45 -10.70
N THR A 141 4.78 -22.39 -11.40
CA THR A 141 5.30 -22.92 -12.67
C THR A 141 5.44 -21.83 -13.72
N ASP A 142 4.46 -20.94 -13.85
CA ASP A 142 4.52 -19.86 -14.83
C ASP A 142 5.50 -18.76 -14.42
N ILE A 143 5.58 -18.43 -13.11
CA ILE A 143 6.63 -17.54 -12.57
C ILE A 143 8.01 -18.06 -12.94
N ASN A 144 8.28 -19.34 -12.70
CA ASN A 144 9.57 -19.96 -13.00
C ASN A 144 9.92 -19.92 -14.49
N LYS A 145 8.94 -20.07 -15.38
CA LYS A 145 9.17 -19.90 -16.83
C LYS A 145 9.53 -18.45 -17.17
N ILE A 146 8.81 -17.47 -16.61
CA ILE A 146 9.08 -16.04 -16.83
C ILE A 146 10.49 -15.69 -16.33
N ILE A 147 10.86 -16.14 -15.12
CA ILE A 147 12.20 -15.90 -14.53
C ILE A 147 13.30 -16.45 -15.44
N ARG A 148 13.16 -17.69 -15.95
CA ARG A 148 14.17 -18.32 -16.83
C ARG A 148 14.44 -17.48 -18.07
N LEU A 149 13.41 -16.89 -18.67
CA LEU A 149 13.57 -16.00 -19.83
C LEU A 149 14.09 -14.62 -19.44
N ALA A 150 13.58 -14.06 -18.34
CA ALA A 150 14.00 -12.75 -17.84
C ALA A 150 15.50 -12.72 -17.46
N TRP A 151 16.10 -13.87 -17.17
CA TRP A 151 17.54 -13.98 -16.91
C TRP A 151 18.40 -13.52 -18.10
N PHE A 152 17.92 -13.74 -19.33
CA PHE A 152 18.62 -13.33 -20.55
C PHE A 152 18.38 -11.87 -20.93
N LEU A 153 17.46 -11.18 -20.26
CA LEU A 153 17.22 -9.77 -20.49
C LEU A 153 18.28 -8.91 -19.78
N PRO A 154 18.61 -7.72 -20.32
CA PRO A 154 19.41 -6.72 -19.62
C PRO A 154 18.85 -6.38 -18.24
N GLU A 155 19.72 -5.84 -17.38
CA GLU A 155 19.35 -5.39 -16.04
C GLU A 155 18.35 -4.22 -16.09
N LYS A 156 18.53 -3.29 -17.02
CA LYS A 156 17.67 -2.12 -17.25
C LYS A 156 16.96 -2.25 -18.59
N LEU A 157 15.65 -2.07 -18.59
CA LEU A 157 14.76 -2.35 -19.72
C LEU A 157 13.62 -1.34 -19.80
N ILE A 158 13.00 -1.25 -20.98
CA ILE A 158 11.69 -0.64 -21.14
C ILE A 158 10.62 -1.73 -21.05
N LEU A 159 9.54 -1.47 -20.31
CA LEU A 159 8.48 -2.44 -20.03
C LEU A 159 7.88 -3.04 -21.31
N GLY A 160 7.59 -2.20 -22.32
CA GLY A 160 7.02 -2.66 -23.59
C GLY A 160 7.93 -3.64 -24.33
N GLU A 161 9.25 -3.43 -24.30
CA GLU A 161 10.24 -4.32 -24.94
C GLU A 161 10.30 -5.68 -24.22
N ALA A 162 10.31 -5.67 -22.89
CA ALA A 162 10.32 -6.89 -22.09
C ALA A 162 9.01 -7.70 -22.26
N GLU A 163 7.86 -7.04 -22.33
CA GLU A 163 6.57 -7.68 -22.60
C GLU A 163 6.51 -8.28 -24.01
N GLN A 164 6.98 -7.54 -25.02
CA GLN A 164 7.03 -8.02 -26.39
C GLN A 164 7.95 -9.25 -26.51
N TYR A 165 9.12 -9.22 -25.89
CA TYR A 165 10.03 -10.37 -25.86
C TYR A 165 9.38 -11.60 -25.24
N LEU A 166 8.75 -11.48 -24.06
CA LEU A 166 8.07 -12.61 -23.41
C LEU A 166 6.93 -13.16 -24.28
N LYS A 167 6.18 -12.27 -24.93
CA LYS A 167 5.10 -12.65 -25.85
C LYS A 167 5.62 -13.44 -27.05
N GLU A 168 6.77 -13.06 -27.61
CA GLU A 168 7.40 -13.78 -28.73
C GLU A 168 7.91 -15.16 -28.31
N GLN A 169 8.45 -15.29 -27.09
CA GLN A 169 9.00 -16.55 -26.59
C GLN A 169 7.94 -17.52 -26.06
N MET A 170 6.84 -17.02 -25.49
CA MET A 170 5.88 -17.83 -24.72
C MET A 170 4.44 -17.72 -25.21
N GLY A 171 4.13 -16.77 -26.10
CA GLY A 171 2.76 -16.43 -26.47
C GLY A 171 2.07 -15.51 -25.47
N SER A 172 0.75 -15.38 -25.60
CA SER A 172 -0.06 -14.53 -24.72
C SER A 172 -0.25 -15.16 -23.33
N GLY A 173 -0.48 -14.30 -22.32
CA GLY A 173 -0.77 -14.72 -20.95
C GLY A 173 0.42 -14.68 -19.98
N PHE A 174 1.64 -14.50 -20.51
CA PHE A 174 2.84 -14.24 -19.71
C PHE A 174 3.17 -12.75 -19.73
N SER A 175 3.71 -12.23 -18.62
CA SER A 175 3.97 -10.80 -18.49
C SER A 175 5.07 -10.52 -17.46
N ILE A 176 5.99 -9.62 -17.81
CA ILE A 176 7.10 -9.22 -16.92
C ILE A 176 6.59 -8.50 -15.67
N ARG A 177 5.38 -7.93 -15.73
CA ARG A 177 4.68 -7.34 -14.57
C ARG A 177 4.47 -8.33 -13.43
N ALA A 178 4.45 -9.64 -13.71
CA ALA A 178 4.47 -10.65 -12.64
C ALA A 178 5.75 -10.56 -11.80
N LEU A 179 6.91 -10.29 -12.43
CA LEU A 179 8.17 -10.10 -11.71
C LEU A 179 8.23 -8.75 -11.00
N MET A 180 7.60 -7.71 -11.54
CA MET A 180 7.42 -6.42 -10.85
C MET A 180 6.57 -6.59 -9.58
N TRP A 181 5.47 -7.34 -9.67
CA TRP A 181 4.62 -7.68 -8.54
C TRP A 181 5.35 -8.46 -7.44
N LEU A 182 6.29 -9.33 -7.84
CA LEU A 182 7.15 -10.10 -6.94
C LEU A 182 8.39 -9.32 -6.46
N ARG A 183 8.53 -8.03 -6.82
CA ARG A 183 9.70 -7.20 -6.50
C ARG A 183 11.03 -7.72 -7.04
N LEU A 184 11.00 -8.57 -8.07
CA LEU A 184 12.20 -9.05 -8.79
C LEU A 184 12.66 -8.06 -9.87
N TYR A 185 11.75 -7.19 -10.30
CA TYR A 185 12.05 -5.99 -11.07
C TYR A 185 11.46 -4.79 -10.33
N ASP A 186 12.26 -3.74 -10.15
CA ASP A 186 11.84 -2.47 -9.57
C ASP A 186 11.56 -1.43 -10.64
N PHE A 187 10.75 -0.44 -10.27
CA PHE A 187 10.34 0.68 -11.11
C PHE A 187 9.90 1.85 -10.23
N ASP A 188 9.71 3.01 -10.83
CA ASP A 188 9.16 4.16 -10.10
C ASP A 188 7.66 3.95 -9.81
N TRP A 189 7.36 3.47 -8.60
CA TRP A 189 5.98 3.23 -8.16
C TRP A 189 5.11 4.49 -8.13
N TYR A 190 5.70 5.68 -8.14
CA TYR A 190 4.99 6.97 -8.12
C TYR A 190 4.68 7.50 -9.52
N LYS A 191 5.13 6.80 -10.57
CA LYS A 191 4.75 7.07 -11.96
C LYS A 191 3.79 6.00 -12.45
N LYS A 192 2.78 6.41 -13.22
CA LYS A 192 1.81 5.47 -13.80
C LYS A 192 2.55 4.47 -14.70
N ILE A 193 2.32 3.18 -14.48
CA ILE A 193 2.88 2.12 -15.32
C ILE A 193 2.28 2.22 -16.74
N ASP A 194 3.17 2.21 -17.74
CA ASP A 194 2.87 2.17 -19.17
C ASP A 194 3.99 1.43 -19.94
N GLU A 195 3.85 1.32 -21.26
CA GLU A 195 4.84 0.63 -22.10
C GLU A 195 6.23 1.27 -22.13
N HIS A 196 6.36 2.54 -21.76
CA HIS A 196 7.63 3.28 -21.71
C HIS A 196 8.28 3.26 -20.32
N THR A 197 7.64 2.61 -19.35
CA THR A 197 8.15 2.51 -17.98
C THR A 197 9.49 1.81 -17.96
N GLN A 198 10.51 2.47 -17.39
CA GLN A 198 11.80 1.84 -17.13
C GLN A 198 11.70 0.88 -15.95
N ILE A 199 12.17 -0.33 -16.14
CA ILE A 199 12.26 -1.36 -15.09
C ILE A 199 13.71 -1.77 -14.92
N THR A 200 14.12 -2.02 -13.68
CA THR A 200 15.47 -2.47 -13.32
C THR A 200 15.37 -3.77 -12.54
N ARG A 201 16.17 -4.78 -12.85
CA ARG A 201 16.22 -6.01 -12.05
C ARG A 201 16.61 -5.64 -10.62
N ALA A 202 15.83 -6.08 -9.63
CA ALA A 202 16.15 -5.80 -8.23
C ALA A 202 17.44 -6.54 -7.85
N VAL A 203 18.36 -5.83 -7.19
CA VAL A 203 19.54 -6.45 -6.57
C VAL A 203 19.04 -7.12 -5.29
N MET A 204 19.05 -8.46 -5.27
CA MET A 204 18.74 -9.25 -4.08
C MET A 204 19.91 -9.26 -3.10
#